data_AF-A0A964XPX4-F1
#
_entry.id   AF-A0A964XPX4-F1
#
_cell.length_a   1.000
_cell.length_b   1.000
_cell.length_c   1.000
_cell.angle_alpha   90.00
_cell.angle_beta   90.00
_cell.angle_gamma   90.00
#
_symmetry.space_group_name_H-M   'P 1'
#
loop_
_entity.id
_entity.type
_entity.pdbx_description
1 polymer ?
#
loop_
_entity_poly.entity_id
_entity_poly.type
_entity_poly.pdbx_seq_one_letter_code
_entity_poly.pdbx_strand_id
1 'polypeptide(L)'
;MTERNPAFDAVDALLASAVEPEPLPPVEERRVLREHLGLSRAQVAAALGVSPSTVGGWESGRDPAGEVRGKYAYFLDAARTKLADRSAEPRPCVLCGGPATDEIEGYPQHLDPQECVRSTAPRADRTETSYAQPAPQPAPEPAA
;
A
#
# COMPACT_ATOMS: atom_id res chain seq x y z
N MET A 1 18.03 -40.87 -29.84
CA MET A 1 17.24 -40.62 -28.61
C MET A 1 18.25 -40.49 -27.49
N THR A 2 18.61 -39.27 -27.09
CA THR A 2 19.72 -39.06 -26.16
C THR A 2 19.30 -39.51 -24.77
N GLU A 3 19.80 -40.68 -24.33
CA GLU A 3 19.70 -41.12 -22.94
C GLU A 3 20.48 -40.12 -22.08
N ARG A 4 19.76 -39.21 -21.41
CA ARG A 4 20.37 -38.30 -20.45
C ARG A 4 20.64 -39.08 -19.17
N ASN A 5 21.91 -39.14 -18.77
CA ASN A 5 22.39 -39.91 -17.62
C ASN A 5 21.75 -39.37 -16.32
N PRO A 6 21.14 -40.23 -15.46
CA PRO A 6 20.38 -39.83 -14.27
C PRO A 6 21.20 -39.03 -13.25
N ALA A 7 22.53 -39.14 -13.27
CA ALA A 7 23.40 -38.32 -12.43
C ALA A 7 23.29 -36.82 -12.77
N PHE A 8 23.06 -36.46 -14.04
CA PHE A 8 22.86 -35.06 -14.44
C PHE A 8 21.46 -34.56 -14.09
N ASP A 9 20.45 -35.43 -14.12
CA ASP A 9 19.07 -35.09 -13.73
C ASP A 9 18.99 -34.73 -12.24
N ALA A 10 19.75 -35.43 -11.38
CA ALA A 10 19.88 -35.07 -9.97
C ALA A 10 20.57 -33.71 -9.75
N VAL A 11 21.50 -33.34 -10.62
CA VAL A 11 22.15 -32.01 -10.58
C VAL A 11 21.18 -30.93 -11.04
N ASP A 12 20.41 -31.17 -12.11
CA ASP A 12 19.35 -30.26 -12.57
C ASP A 12 18.25 -30.09 -11.50
N ALA A 13 17.82 -31.16 -10.84
CA ALA A 13 16.85 -31.10 -9.76
C ALA A 13 17.38 -30.32 -8.54
N LEU A 14 18.66 -30.48 -8.20
CA LEU A 14 19.32 -29.70 -7.16
C LEU A 14 19.37 -28.21 -7.53
N LEU A 15 19.75 -27.89 -8.76
CA LEU A 15 19.78 -26.50 -9.26
C LEU A 15 18.38 -25.88 -9.33
N ALA A 16 17.35 -26.65 -9.70
CA ALA A 16 15.97 -26.19 -9.69
C ALA A 16 15.42 -25.97 -8.27
N SER A 17 15.94 -26.69 -7.26
CA SER A 17 15.61 -26.49 -5.85
C SER A 17 16.35 -25.32 -5.20
N ALA A 18 17.42 -24.82 -5.86
CA ALA A 18 18.14 -23.65 -5.40
C ALA A 18 17.29 -22.41 -5.64
N VAL A 19 16.55 -22.00 -4.61
CA VAL A 19 15.84 -20.72 -4.61
C VAL A 19 16.88 -19.61 -4.62
N GLU A 20 17.09 -19.00 -5.78
CA GLU A 20 17.84 -17.76 -5.85
C GLU A 20 17.09 -16.71 -5.00
N PRO A 21 17.73 -16.14 -3.98
CA PRO A 21 17.08 -15.16 -3.14
C PRO A 21 16.72 -13.95 -4.02
N GLU A 22 15.45 -13.56 -4.01
CA GLU A 22 14.99 -12.39 -4.75
C GLU A 22 15.97 -11.22 -4.52
N PRO A 23 16.47 -10.60 -5.60
CA PRO A 23 17.43 -9.52 -5.49
C PRO A 23 16.76 -8.36 -4.75
N LEU A 24 17.35 -7.99 -3.62
CA LEU A 24 16.85 -6.85 -2.86
C LEU A 24 17.01 -5.56 -3.68
N PRO A 25 16.10 -4.59 -3.49
CA PRO A 25 16.18 -3.28 -4.11
C PRO A 25 17.55 -2.61 -3.90
N PRO A 26 18.00 -1.72 -4.81
CA PRO A 26 19.12 -0.83 -4.57
C PRO A 26 19.00 -0.13 -3.21
N VAL A 27 20.15 0.06 -2.55
CA VAL A 27 20.24 0.55 -1.17
C VAL A 27 19.50 1.88 -0.96
N GLU A 28 19.65 2.82 -1.91
CA GLU A 28 18.95 4.12 -1.86
C GLU A 28 17.44 3.94 -1.94
N GLU A 29 16.96 3.02 -2.77
CA GLU A 29 15.53 2.75 -2.90
C GLU A 29 14.94 2.24 -1.57
N ARG A 30 15.69 1.40 -0.84
CA ARG A 30 15.26 0.89 0.48
C ARG A 30 14.97 2.04 1.46
N ARG A 31 15.88 3.02 1.51
CA ARG A 31 15.77 4.21 2.35
C ARG A 31 14.60 5.10 1.92
N VAL A 32 14.50 5.38 0.62
CA VAL A 32 13.44 6.21 0.04
C VAL A 32 12.06 5.63 0.34
N LEU A 33 11.86 4.32 0.13
CA LEU A 33 10.60 3.64 0.41
C LEU A 33 10.16 3.83 1.87
N ARG A 34 11.09 3.64 2.80
CA ARG A 34 10.83 3.85 4.23
C ARG A 34 10.46 5.32 4.52
N GLU A 35 11.22 6.27 3.98
CA GLU A 35 11.02 7.70 4.22
C GLU A 35 9.71 8.24 3.63
N HIS A 36 9.31 7.80 2.43
CA HIS A 36 8.03 8.18 1.81
C HIS A 36 6.79 7.65 2.55
N LEU A 37 6.96 6.56 3.31
CA LEU A 37 5.95 6.05 4.23
C LEU A 37 5.99 6.73 5.60
N GLY A 38 6.93 7.65 5.85
CA GLY A 38 7.09 8.32 7.14
C GLY A 38 7.60 7.40 8.25
N LEU A 39 8.23 6.28 7.90
CA LEU A 39 8.72 5.29 8.85
C LEU A 39 10.15 5.59 9.27
N SER A 40 10.44 5.43 10.56
CA SER A 40 11.79 5.47 11.11
C SER A 40 12.46 4.10 11.05
N ARG A 41 13.80 4.08 11.05
CA ARG A 41 14.59 2.83 11.17
C ARG A 41 14.20 2.03 12.42
N ALA A 42 13.84 2.71 13.51
CA ALA A 42 13.41 2.06 14.76
C ALA A 42 12.07 1.33 14.61
N GLN A 43 11.11 1.91 13.88
CA GLN A 43 9.82 1.26 13.62
C GLN A 43 10.00 0.00 12.76
N VAL A 44 10.79 0.09 11.69
CA VAL A 44 11.09 -1.07 10.83
C VAL A 44 11.86 -2.14 11.62
N ALA A 45 12.84 -1.74 12.43
CA ALA A 45 13.62 -2.65 13.25
C ALA A 45 12.75 -3.39 14.29
N ALA A 46 11.85 -2.67 14.96
CA ALA A 46 10.91 -3.26 15.92
C ALA A 46 9.98 -4.29 15.26
N ALA A 47 9.46 -4.00 14.06
CA ALA A 47 8.62 -4.93 13.32
C ALA A 47 9.37 -6.20 12.88
N LEU A 48 10.66 -6.08 12.58
CA LEU A 48 11.51 -7.19 12.12
C LEU A 48 12.24 -7.92 13.26
N GLY A 49 12.13 -7.44 14.50
CA GLY A 49 12.83 -8.00 15.66
C GLY A 49 14.35 -7.79 15.66
N VAL A 50 14.83 -6.71 15.02
CA VAL A 50 16.28 -6.38 14.94
C VAL A 50 16.59 -5.04 15.59
N SER A 51 17.87 -4.65 15.62
CA SER A 51 18.27 -3.32 16.09
C SER A 51 18.13 -2.26 14.98
N PRO A 52 17.85 -0.98 15.32
CA PRO A 52 17.82 0.12 14.35
C PRO A 52 19.15 0.30 13.60
N SER A 53 20.27 -0.03 14.24
CA SER A 53 21.61 -0.03 13.64
C SER A 53 21.76 -1.10 12.57
N THR A 54 21.12 -2.26 12.75
CA THR A 54 21.10 -3.34 11.75
C THR A 54 20.39 -2.87 10.48
N VAL A 55 19.23 -2.22 10.62
CA VAL A 55 18.50 -1.61 9.49
C VAL A 55 19.34 -0.53 8.82
N GLY A 56 20.00 0.33 9.61
CA GLY A 56 20.93 1.33 9.07
C GLY A 56 22.09 0.72 8.25
N GLY A 57 22.63 -0.42 8.70
CA GLY A 57 23.61 -1.18 7.93
C GLY A 57 23.04 -1.68 6.60
N TRP A 58 21.78 -2.14 6.57
CA TRP A 58 21.14 -2.61 5.34
C TRP A 58 20.83 -1.51 4.34
N GLU A 59 20.47 -0.34 4.86
CA GLU A 59 20.27 0.91 4.10
C GLU A 59 21.60 1.60 3.74
N SER A 60 22.75 0.99 4.06
CA SER A 60 24.08 1.48 3.66
C SER A 60 24.87 0.48 2.81
N GLY A 61 24.25 -0.65 2.40
CA GLY A 61 24.87 -1.63 1.48
C GLY A 61 25.23 -2.97 2.10
N ARG A 62 24.96 -3.21 3.38
CA ARG A 62 24.98 -4.58 3.93
C ARG A 62 23.72 -5.31 3.49
N ASP A 63 23.79 -6.61 3.22
CA ASP A 63 22.58 -7.40 3.00
C ASP A 63 22.12 -8.13 4.27
N PRO A 64 20.80 -8.20 4.54
CA PRO A 64 20.26 -9.08 5.56
C PRO A 64 20.44 -10.54 5.15
N ALA A 65 20.60 -11.40 6.15
CA ALA A 65 20.76 -12.84 5.99
C ALA A 65 19.67 -13.61 6.78
N GLY A 66 19.45 -14.86 6.39
CA GLY A 66 18.51 -15.76 7.05
C GLY A 66 17.05 -15.30 6.93
N GLU A 67 16.23 -15.68 7.91
CA GLU A 67 14.77 -15.43 7.91
C GLU A 67 14.43 -13.92 7.81
N VAL A 68 15.25 -13.06 8.42
CA VAL A 68 15.02 -11.62 8.44
C VAL A 68 15.15 -11.00 7.04
N ARG A 69 15.93 -11.61 6.14
CA ARG A 69 16.01 -11.17 4.74
C ARG A 69 14.64 -11.25 4.06
N GLY A 70 13.92 -12.36 4.25
CA GLY A 70 12.59 -12.54 3.65
C GLY A 70 11.58 -11.52 4.18
N LYS A 71 11.57 -11.28 5.50
CA LYS A 71 10.71 -10.27 6.12
C LYS A 71 11.03 -8.84 5.63
N TYR A 72 12.31 -8.53 5.46
CA TYR A 72 12.74 -7.23 4.95
C TYR A 72 12.42 -7.06 3.46
N ALA A 73 12.63 -8.08 2.63
CA ALA A 73 12.24 -8.09 1.22
C ALA A 73 10.73 -7.84 1.07
N TYR A 74 9.93 -8.59 1.83
CA TYR A 74 8.47 -8.43 1.87
C TYR A 74 8.06 -7.01 2.28
N PHE A 75 8.71 -6.43 3.30
CA PHE A 75 8.46 -5.04 3.70
C PHE A 75 8.70 -4.06 2.55
N LEU A 76 9.80 -4.23 1.80
CA LEU A 76 10.16 -3.33 0.70
C LEU A 76 9.19 -3.45 -0.48
N ASP A 77 8.78 -4.67 -0.82
CA ASP A 77 7.77 -4.92 -1.84
C ASP A 77 6.42 -4.30 -1.47
N ALA A 78 5.92 -4.59 -0.26
CA ALA A 78 4.68 -4.01 0.23
C ALA A 78 4.75 -2.47 0.31
N ALA A 79 5.92 -1.91 0.66
CA ALA A 79 6.13 -0.48 0.67
C ALA A 79 6.01 0.14 -0.73
N ARG A 80 6.56 -0.50 -1.77
CA ARG A 80 6.41 -0.05 -3.16
C ARG A 80 4.96 -0.06 -3.60
N THR A 81 4.27 -1.18 -3.38
CA THR A 81 2.86 -1.32 -3.74
C THR A 81 2.03 -0.22 -3.09
N LYS A 82 2.25 0.03 -1.79
CA LYS A 82 1.53 1.07 -1.06
C LYS A 82 1.78 2.49 -1.60
N LEU A 83 3.01 2.77 -2.05
CA LEU A 83 3.34 4.06 -2.65
C LEU A 83 2.79 4.19 -4.07
N ALA A 84 2.77 3.11 -4.85
CA ALA A 84 2.15 3.06 -6.16
C ALA A 84 0.64 3.35 -6.07
N ASP A 85 -0.07 2.68 -5.14
CA ASP A 85 -1.50 2.94 -4.88
C ASP A 85 -1.78 4.40 -4.54
N ARG A 86 -0.90 5.06 -3.76
CA ARG A 86 -1.04 6.47 -3.40
C ARG A 86 -0.81 7.43 -4.56
N SER A 87 -0.05 7.02 -5.57
CA SER A 87 0.29 7.84 -6.73
C SER A 87 -0.65 7.61 -7.92
N ALA A 88 -1.56 6.64 -7.85
CA ALA A 88 -2.51 6.36 -8.93
C ALA A 88 -3.44 7.58 -9.12
N GLU A 89 -3.26 8.29 -10.23
CA GLU A 89 -4.08 9.44 -10.58
C GLU A 89 -5.48 8.97 -11.04
N PRO A 90 -6.55 9.61 -10.55
CA PRO A 90 -7.89 9.22 -10.95
C PRO A 90 -8.14 9.55 -12.43
N ARG A 91 -8.55 8.53 -13.20
CA ARG A 91 -8.97 8.64 -14.60
C ARG A 91 -10.49 8.65 -14.69
N PRO A 92 -11.10 9.26 -15.73
CA PRO A 92 -12.55 9.27 -15.85
C PRO A 92 -13.10 7.85 -16.05
N CYS A 93 -14.02 7.44 -15.18
CA CYS A 93 -14.73 6.17 -15.23
C CYS A 93 -15.51 6.06 -16.54
N VAL A 94 -15.41 4.93 -17.24
CA VAL A 94 -16.11 4.75 -18.52
C VAL A 94 -17.64 4.64 -18.39
N LEU A 95 -18.15 4.35 -17.18
CA LEU A 95 -19.59 4.24 -16.92
C LEU A 95 -20.23 5.58 -16.55
N CYS A 96 -19.61 6.36 -15.66
CA CYS A 96 -20.19 7.58 -15.10
C CYS A 96 -19.42 8.87 -15.41
N GLY A 97 -18.20 8.79 -15.94
CA GLY A 97 -17.32 9.93 -16.18
C GLY A 97 -16.66 10.51 -14.92
N GLY A 98 -16.97 9.99 -13.72
CA GLY A 98 -16.37 10.40 -12.45
C GLY A 98 -14.92 9.90 -12.26
N PRO A 99 -14.15 10.46 -11.32
CA PRO A 99 -12.78 10.03 -11.06
C PRO A 99 -12.74 8.59 -10.50
N ALA A 100 -12.17 7.67 -11.27
CA ALA A 100 -11.91 6.29 -10.89
C ALA A 100 -10.40 6.02 -10.78
N THR A 101 -10.00 5.37 -9.69
CA THR A 101 -8.61 4.96 -9.47
C THR A 101 -8.37 3.52 -9.90
N ASP A 102 -9.44 2.70 -9.96
CA ASP A 102 -9.35 1.30 -10.36
C ASP A 102 -9.50 1.09 -11.88
N GLU A 103 -9.04 -0.08 -12.33
CA GLU A 103 -9.14 -0.52 -13.73
C GLU A 103 -9.69 -1.94 -13.80
N ILE A 104 -10.75 -2.13 -14.57
CA ILE A 104 -11.37 -3.43 -14.82
C ILE A 104 -11.23 -3.74 -16.31
N GLU A 105 -10.51 -4.82 -16.63
CA GLU A 105 -10.24 -5.26 -18.01
C GLU A 105 -9.61 -4.18 -18.91
N GLY A 106 -8.76 -3.30 -18.35
CA GLY A 106 -8.13 -2.21 -19.10
C GLY A 106 -8.94 -0.91 -19.15
N TYR A 107 -10.13 -0.88 -18.55
CA TYR A 107 -11.00 0.30 -18.54
C TYR A 107 -11.06 0.94 -17.15
N PRO A 108 -10.78 2.26 -17.03
CA PRO A 108 -10.94 2.98 -15.76
C PRO A 108 -12.38 2.90 -15.29
N GLN A 109 -12.59 2.27 -14.13
CA GLN A 109 -13.92 2.02 -13.56
C GLN A 109 -13.79 1.97 -12.03
N HIS A 110 -14.90 2.15 -11.33
CA HIS A 110 -14.94 1.89 -9.90
C HIS A 110 -14.95 0.38 -9.64
N LEU A 111 -14.20 -0.10 -8.65
CA LEU A 111 -14.30 -1.50 -8.21
C LEU A 111 -15.66 -1.76 -7.55
N ASP A 112 -16.20 -0.79 -6.81
CA ASP A 112 -17.52 -0.88 -6.18
C ASP A 112 -18.61 -0.19 -7.03
N PRO A 113 -19.71 -0.90 -7.38
CA PRO A 113 -20.79 -0.32 -8.19
C PRO A 113 -21.51 0.88 -7.56
N GLN A 114 -21.55 1.00 -6.23
CA GLN A 114 -22.21 2.13 -5.55
C GLN A 114 -21.46 3.43 -5.76
N GLU A 115 -20.15 3.38 -6.01
CA GLU A 115 -19.35 4.57 -6.32
C GLU A 115 -19.71 5.15 -7.70
N CYS A 116 -20.04 4.30 -8.67
CA CYS A 116 -20.61 4.75 -9.95
C CYS A 116 -21.90 5.54 -9.71
N VAL A 117 -22.83 4.98 -8.92
CA VAL A 117 -24.15 5.60 -8.67
C VAL A 117 -24.01 6.94 -7.94
N ARG A 118 -23.16 7.01 -6.91
CA ARG A 118 -22.92 8.26 -6.16
C ARG A 118 -22.31 9.36 -7.02
N SER A 119 -21.44 9.01 -7.97
CA SER A 119 -20.84 9.96 -8.91
C SER A 119 -21.84 10.49 -9.95
N THR A 120 -22.83 9.68 -10.34
CA THR A 120 -23.91 10.10 -11.26
C THR A 120 -25.09 10.80 -10.58
N ALA A 121 -25.22 10.66 -9.25
CA ALA A 121 -26.28 11.32 -8.52
C ALA A 121 -26.13 12.83 -8.74
N PRO A 122 -27.19 13.55 -9.16
CA PRO A 122 -27.14 14.99 -9.19
C PRO A 122 -26.68 15.43 -7.81
N ARG A 123 -25.63 16.27 -7.76
CA ARG A 123 -25.23 16.93 -6.52
C ARG A 123 -26.46 17.70 -6.07
N ALA A 124 -27.26 17.08 -5.20
CA ALA A 124 -28.33 17.77 -4.54
C ALA A 124 -27.61 18.95 -3.90
N ASP A 125 -27.87 20.14 -4.44
CA ASP A 125 -27.44 21.37 -3.86
C ASP A 125 -28.06 21.37 -2.47
N ARG A 126 -27.31 20.81 -1.52
CA ARG A 126 -27.65 20.86 -0.12
C ARG A 126 -27.27 22.28 0.25
N THR A 127 -28.10 23.22 -0.18
CA THR A 127 -28.36 24.43 0.57
C THR A 127 -28.90 23.94 1.91
N GLU A 128 -27.98 23.54 2.78
CA GLU A 128 -28.25 23.32 4.18
C GLU A 128 -28.51 24.73 4.72
N THR A 129 -29.75 25.18 4.53
CA THR A 129 -30.30 26.26 5.34
C THR A 129 -30.21 25.71 6.77
N SER A 130 -29.15 26.17 7.43
CA SER A 130 -28.98 26.05 8.87
C SER A 130 -30.22 26.71 9.48
N TYR A 131 -31.23 25.90 9.79
CA TYR A 131 -32.24 26.29 10.74
C TYR A 131 -31.51 26.38 12.08
N ALA A 132 -31.04 27.59 12.39
CA ALA A 132 -30.67 27.96 13.74
C ALA A 132 -31.81 27.55 14.66
N GLN A 133 -31.56 26.58 15.54
CA GLN A 133 -32.48 26.28 16.62
C GLN A 133 -32.67 27.57 17.43
N PRO A 134 -33.89 28.11 17.57
CA PRO A 134 -34.10 29.22 18.49
C PRO A 134 -33.80 28.73 19.91
N ALA A 135 -32.94 29.47 20.60
CA ALA A 135 -32.59 29.20 21.99
C ALA A 135 -33.86 29.14 22.87
N PRO A 136 -33.93 28.23 23.85
CA PRO A 136 -35.04 28.23 24.81
C PRO A 136 -34.98 29.52 25.64
N GLN A 137 -36.03 30.35 25.56
CA GLN A 137 -36.15 31.53 26.41
C GLN A 137 -36.36 31.09 27.87
N PRO A 138 -35.65 31.70 28.85
CA PRO A 138 -35.95 31.45 30.26
C PRO A 138 -37.32 32.03 30.60
N ALA A 139 -38.12 31.23 31.32
CA ALA A 139 -39.44 31.63 31.80
C ALA A 139 -39.35 32.84 32.76
N PRO A 140 -40.32 33.76 32.77
CA PRO A 140 -40.37 34.84 33.75
C PRO A 140 -40.67 34.28 35.14
N GLU A 141 -39.82 34.62 36.12
CA GLU A 141 -40.07 34.36 37.53
C GLU A 141 -41.32 35.15 38.00
N PRO A 142 -42.24 34.53 38.77
CA PRO A 142 -43.37 35.24 39.35
C PRO A 142 -42.91 36.11 40.53
N ALA A 143 -43.32 37.38 40.51
CA ALA A 143 -43.13 38.33 41.59
C ALA A 143 -43.85 37.88 42.89
N ALA A 144 -43.16 38.02 44.02
CA ALA A 144 -43.69 38.01 45.37
C ALA A 144 -43.24 39.26 46.12
#